data_AF-A0A127B5E2-F1
#
_entry.id   AF-A0A127B5E2-F1
#
_cell.length_a   1.000
_cell.length_b   1.000
_cell.length_c   1.000
_cell.angle_alpha   90.00
_cell.angle_beta   90.00
_cell.angle_gamma   90.00
#
_symmetry.space_group_name_H-M   'P 1'
#
loop_
_entity.id
_entity.type
_entity.pdbx_description
1 polymer ?
#
loop_
_entity_poly.entity_id
_entity_poly.type
_entity_poly.pdbx_seq_one_letter_code
_entity_poly.pdbx_strand_id
1 'polypeptide(L)'
;MISDTLVIKGKSVVFFTLSQTEYDKIVKEKGEDSGINEVISDFEYYAYEIKDTLEKAGFNTVITTSQTFAVINSNGEKKFINRDLKEGKVGILLFDGIKEPTLDYGLRTDIDYLSVVREYFKKK
;
A
#
# COMPACT_ATOMS: atom_id res chain seq x y z
N MET A 1 -18.73 -7.04 9.52
CA MET A 1 -17.55 -6.34 10.10
C MET A 1 -16.31 -6.90 9.43
N ILE A 2 -15.88 -6.28 8.34
CA ILE A 2 -14.56 -6.56 7.76
C ILE A 2 -13.59 -5.89 8.72
N SER A 3 -12.64 -6.65 9.27
CA SER A 3 -11.58 -6.07 10.10
C SER A 3 -10.82 -5.04 9.26
N ASP A 4 -10.88 -3.75 9.63
CA ASP A 4 -10.14 -2.63 9.00
C ASP A 4 -8.61 -2.77 9.10
N THR A 5 -8.14 -3.88 9.67
CA THR A 5 -6.73 -4.23 9.82
C THR A 5 -6.33 -5.39 8.92
N LEU A 6 -5.36 -5.16 8.04
CA LEU A 6 -4.65 -6.19 7.30
C LEU A 6 -3.48 -6.72 8.13
N VAL A 7 -3.33 -8.05 8.25
CA VAL A 7 -2.18 -8.68 8.91
C VAL A 7 -1.08 -8.96 7.89
N ILE A 8 0.14 -8.52 8.19
CA ILE A 8 1.31 -8.61 7.29
C ILE A 8 2.41 -9.42 7.98
N LYS A 9 2.97 -10.41 7.27
CA LYS A 9 4.06 -11.27 7.74
C LYS A 9 5.08 -11.47 6.63
N GLY A 10 6.36 -11.56 7.01
CA GLY A 10 7.46 -11.80 6.08
C GLY A 10 7.61 -10.70 5.01
N LYS A 11 8.40 -11.00 3.97
CA LYS A 11 8.65 -10.06 2.87
C LYS A 11 7.36 -9.75 2.13
N SER A 12 6.87 -8.53 2.29
CA SER A 12 5.58 -8.08 1.76
C SER A 12 5.68 -6.72 1.08
N VAL A 13 4.93 -6.59 0.00
CA VAL A 13 4.67 -5.33 -0.70
C VAL A 13 3.16 -5.10 -0.68
N VAL A 14 2.71 -4.07 0.02
CA VAL A 14 1.29 -3.80 0.19
C VAL A 14 0.93 -2.48 -0.46
N PHE A 15 0.23 -2.55 -1.57
CA PHE A 15 -0.41 -1.42 -2.21
C PHE A 15 -1.71 -1.11 -1.46
N PHE A 16 -1.91 0.16 -1.12
CA PHE A 16 -3.14 0.60 -0.48
C PHE A 16 -3.83 1.72 -1.26
N THR A 17 -5.15 1.68 -1.28
CA THR A 17 -6.03 2.69 -1.87
C THR A 17 -7.21 3.00 -0.94
N LEU A 18 -8.11 3.86 -1.36
CA LEU A 18 -9.30 4.25 -0.62
C LEU A 18 -10.32 3.11 -0.55
N SER A 19 -10.95 2.96 0.61
CA SER A 19 -12.23 2.27 0.73
C SER A 19 -13.36 3.09 0.12
N GLN A 20 -14.48 2.44 -0.19
CA GLN A 20 -15.68 3.13 -0.70
C GLN A 20 -16.12 4.28 0.21
N THR A 21 -16.12 4.07 1.53
CA THR A 21 -16.50 5.09 2.52
C THR A 21 -15.58 6.32 2.48
N GLU A 22 -14.28 6.11 2.32
CA GLU A 22 -13.30 7.21 2.22
C GLU A 22 -13.43 7.95 0.90
N TYR A 23 -13.66 7.21 -0.19
CA TYR A 23 -13.94 7.76 -1.51
C TYR A 23 -15.20 8.63 -1.50
N ASP A 24 -16.32 8.11 -1.01
CA ASP A 24 -17.61 8.82 -0.95
C ASP A 24 -17.49 10.12 -0.15
N LYS A 25 -16.71 10.09 0.94
CA LYS A 25 -16.43 11.28 1.74
C LYS A 25 -15.66 12.33 0.93
N ILE A 26 -14.65 11.93 0.18
CA ILE A 26 -13.86 12.84 -0.65
C ILE A 26 -14.71 13.43 -1.77
N VAL A 27 -15.50 12.63 -2.46
CA VAL A 27 -16.41 13.09 -3.51
C VAL A 27 -17.44 14.06 -2.95
N LYS A 28 -17.99 13.79 -1.76
CA LYS A 28 -18.92 14.71 -1.09
C LYS A 28 -18.28 16.05 -0.71
N GLU A 29 -17.01 16.04 -0.31
CA GLU A 29 -16.28 17.24 0.12
C GLU A 29 -15.72 18.06 -1.05
N LYS A 30 -15.30 17.40 -2.13
CA LYS A 30 -14.52 18.01 -3.23
C LYS A 30 -15.18 17.95 -4.60
N GLY A 31 -16.28 17.22 -4.74
CA GLY A 31 -16.94 16.94 -6.02
C GLY A 31 -16.33 15.75 -6.77
N GLU A 32 -17.07 15.25 -7.75
CA GLU A 32 -16.65 14.15 -8.63
C GLU A 32 -15.47 14.54 -9.53
N ASP A 33 -15.34 15.83 -9.86
CA ASP A 33 -14.24 16.40 -10.65
C ASP A 33 -12.92 16.57 -9.86
N SER A 34 -12.81 15.98 -8.67
CA SER A 34 -11.62 16.08 -7.81
C SER A 34 -10.37 15.38 -8.36
N GLY A 35 -10.48 14.70 -9.51
CA GLY A 35 -9.41 13.90 -10.12
C GLY A 35 -9.13 12.58 -9.40
N ILE A 36 -9.89 12.26 -8.33
CA ILE A 36 -9.63 11.08 -7.51
C ILE A 36 -9.84 9.75 -8.27
N ASN A 37 -10.77 9.74 -9.25
CA ASN A 37 -11.03 8.58 -10.09
C ASN A 37 -9.80 8.23 -10.95
N GLU A 38 -9.17 9.23 -11.56
CA GLU A 38 -7.96 9.06 -12.37
C GLU A 38 -6.81 8.56 -11.51
N VAL A 39 -6.60 9.16 -10.33
CA VAL A 39 -5.55 8.74 -9.38
C VAL A 39 -5.72 7.29 -8.95
N ILE A 40 -6.94 6.85 -8.61
CA ILE A 40 -7.19 5.45 -8.21
C ILE A 40 -7.00 4.52 -9.40
N SER A 41 -7.55 4.87 -10.57
CA SER A 41 -7.47 4.03 -11.77
C SER A 41 -6.03 3.81 -12.20
N ASP A 42 -5.22 4.86 -12.27
CA ASP A 42 -3.80 4.77 -12.64
C ASP A 42 -3.01 3.99 -11.59
N PHE A 43 -3.30 4.23 -10.30
CA PHE A 43 -2.66 3.51 -9.21
C PHE A 43 -2.91 2.01 -9.31
N GLU A 44 -4.17 1.61 -9.47
CA GLU A 44 -4.55 0.21 -9.61
C GLU A 44 -3.89 -0.40 -10.85
N TYR A 45 -3.93 0.30 -11.99
CA TYR A 45 -3.29 -0.15 -13.22
C TYR A 45 -1.81 -0.51 -13.00
N TYR A 46 -1.00 0.42 -12.48
CA TYR A 46 0.44 0.19 -12.27
C TYR A 46 0.72 -0.82 -11.16
N ALA A 47 -0.08 -0.84 -10.09
CA ALA A 47 0.06 -1.83 -9.01
C ALA A 47 -0.21 -3.26 -9.50
N TYR A 48 -1.24 -3.43 -10.35
CA TYR A 48 -1.56 -4.72 -10.95
C TYR A 48 -0.51 -5.16 -11.98
N GLU A 49 0.02 -4.24 -12.79
CA GLU A 49 1.04 -4.53 -13.80
C GLU A 49 2.28 -5.22 -13.21
N ILE A 50 2.73 -4.77 -12.02
CA ILE A 50 3.94 -5.30 -11.39
C ILE A 50 3.68 -6.39 -10.36
N LYS A 51 2.41 -6.65 -9.99
CA LYS A 51 2.05 -7.61 -8.95
C LYS A 51 2.64 -8.99 -9.22
N ASP A 52 2.42 -9.53 -10.42
CA ASP A 52 2.92 -10.86 -10.81
C ASP A 52 4.45 -10.93 -10.77
N THR A 53 5.11 -9.84 -11.16
CA THR A 53 6.58 -9.75 -11.13
C THR A 53 7.11 -9.79 -9.69
N LEU A 54 6.45 -9.09 -8.77
CA LEU A 54 6.81 -9.08 -7.35
C LEU A 54 6.54 -10.45 -6.69
N GLU A 55 5.41 -11.08 -6.99
CA GLU A 55 5.08 -12.41 -6.48
C GLU A 55 6.08 -13.47 -6.98
N LYS A 56 6.46 -13.43 -8.26
CA LYS A 56 7.52 -14.31 -8.82
C LYS A 56 8.88 -14.07 -8.17
N ALA A 57 9.16 -12.85 -7.71
CA ALA A 57 10.36 -12.52 -6.96
C ALA A 57 10.30 -12.94 -5.48
N GLY A 58 9.20 -13.55 -5.04
CA GLY A 58 9.02 -14.10 -3.69
C GLY A 58 8.48 -13.09 -2.67
N PHE A 59 7.91 -11.97 -3.11
CA PHE A 59 7.19 -11.05 -2.23
C PHE A 59 5.73 -11.47 -2.06
N ASN A 60 5.22 -11.39 -0.84
CA ASN A 60 3.78 -11.41 -0.60
C ASN A 60 3.20 -10.05 -1.03
N THR A 61 2.51 -10.01 -2.17
CA THR A 61 2.00 -8.76 -2.74
C THR A 61 0.50 -8.66 -2.54
N VAL A 62 0.05 -7.57 -1.89
CA VAL A 62 -1.36 -7.35 -1.56
C VAL A 62 -1.79 -5.98 -2.05
N ILE A 63 -2.99 -5.90 -2.63
CA ILE A 63 -3.69 -4.63 -2.88
C ILE A 63 -4.87 -4.59 -1.91
N THR A 64 -5.01 -3.50 -1.15
CA THR A 64 -6.01 -3.40 -0.09
C THR A 64 -6.58 -2.00 0.07
N THR A 65 -7.74 -1.91 0.70
CA THR A 65 -8.34 -0.66 1.17
C THR A 65 -8.17 -0.46 2.68
N SER A 66 -7.54 -1.40 3.40
CA SER A 66 -7.36 -1.34 4.86
C SER A 66 -6.65 -0.05 5.27
N GLN A 67 -7.12 0.54 6.38
CA GLN A 67 -6.48 1.72 6.96
C GLN A 67 -5.34 1.34 7.92
N THR A 68 -5.50 0.21 8.62
CA THR A 68 -4.55 -0.26 9.63
C THR A 68 -3.82 -1.51 9.11
N PHE A 69 -2.54 -1.61 9.44
CA PHE A 69 -1.68 -2.74 9.12
C PHE A 69 -1.09 -3.29 10.41
N ALA A 70 -1.36 -4.56 10.69
CA ALA A 70 -0.75 -5.31 11.77
C ALA A 70 0.46 -6.08 11.23
N VAL A 71 1.64 -5.48 11.34
CA VAL A 71 2.89 -6.05 10.88
C VAL A 71 3.49 -6.92 11.97
N ILE A 72 3.84 -8.15 11.63
CA ILE A 72 4.44 -9.12 12.57
C ILE A 72 5.84 -9.47 12.09
N ASN A 73 6.86 -9.15 12.89
CA ASN A 73 8.25 -9.44 12.55
C ASN A 73 8.63 -10.90 12.80
N SER A 74 9.86 -11.27 12.41
CA SER A 74 10.39 -12.63 12.53
C SER A 74 10.45 -13.14 13.97
N ASN A 75 10.49 -12.24 14.95
CA ASN A 75 10.48 -12.57 16.38
C ASN A 75 9.05 -12.71 16.94
N GLY A 76 8.03 -12.51 16.11
CA GLY A 76 6.62 -12.55 16.50
C GLY A 76 6.09 -11.26 17.12
N GLU A 77 6.90 -10.19 17.18
CA GLU A 77 6.46 -8.90 17.69
C GLU A 77 5.50 -8.24 16.70
N LYS A 78 4.41 -7.69 17.24
CA LYS A 78 3.34 -7.08 16.44
C LYS A 78 3.40 -5.56 16.56
N LYS A 79 3.49 -4.88 15.42
CA LYS A 79 3.39 -3.42 15.30
C LYS A 79 2.16 -3.04 14.49
N PHE A 80 1.47 -1.98 14.90
CA PHE A 80 0.37 -1.41 14.15
C PHE A 80 0.82 -0.14 13.43
N ILE A 81 0.51 -0.05 12.14
CA ILE A 81 0.77 1.11 11.29
C ILE A 81 -0.57 1.57 10.73
N ASN A 82 -0.85 2.86 10.81
CA ASN A 82 -2.05 3.45 10.22
C ASN A 82 -1.62 4.35 9.07
N ARG A 83 -2.25 4.21 7.90
CA ARG A 83 -2.10 5.21 6.83
C ARG A 83 -2.92 6.46 7.18
N ASP A 84 -2.37 7.62 6.85
CA ASP A 84 -3.03 8.91 7.00
C ASP A 84 -3.48 9.41 5.62
N LEU A 85 -4.80 9.59 5.48
CA LEU A 85 -5.41 10.13 4.27
C LEU A 85 -4.95 11.55 3.96
N LYS A 86 -4.41 12.29 4.93
CA LYS A 86 -3.85 13.63 4.70
C LYS A 86 -2.53 13.60 3.96
N GLU A 87 -1.74 12.55 4.18
CA GLU A 87 -0.44 12.33 3.51
C GLU A 87 -0.63 11.78 2.09
N GLY A 88 -1.63 10.92 1.89
CA GLY A 88 -1.97 10.44 0.55
C GLY A 88 -3.19 9.53 0.49
N LYS A 89 -3.78 9.43 -0.71
CA LYS A 89 -4.97 8.60 -0.97
C LYS A 89 -4.64 7.17 -1.38
N VAL A 90 -3.48 7.03 -2.01
CA VAL A 90 -2.90 5.78 -2.48
C VAL A 90 -1.44 5.71 -2.04
N GLY A 91 -0.86 4.53 -2.04
CA GLY A 91 0.56 4.35 -1.73
C GLY A 91 0.97 2.90 -1.54
N ILE A 92 2.16 2.73 -0.97
CA ILE A 92 2.83 1.43 -0.80
C ILE A 92 3.41 1.31 0.61
N LEU A 93 3.19 0.16 1.24
CA LEU A 93 3.85 -0.27 2.47
C LEU A 93 4.80 -1.42 2.15
N LEU A 94 6.04 -1.27 2.60
CA LEU A 94 7.12 -2.24 2.38
C LEU A 94 7.58 -2.82 3.71
N PHE A 95 7.71 -4.14 3.76
CA PHE A 95 8.17 -4.83 4.94
C PHE A 95 9.00 -6.06 4.57
N ASP A 96 10.15 -6.26 5.22
CA ASP A 96 11.03 -7.41 4.98
C ASP A 96 10.95 -8.53 6.02
N GLY A 97 10.13 -8.35 7.06
CA GLY A 97 10.03 -9.29 8.17
C GLY A 97 10.94 -8.96 9.36
N ILE A 98 11.89 -8.04 9.22
CA ILE A 98 12.95 -7.80 10.21
C ILE A 98 13.03 -6.33 10.59
N LYS A 99 13.26 -5.45 9.61
CA LYS A 99 13.46 -4.01 9.86
C LYS A 99 12.15 -3.24 9.88
N GLU A 100 12.25 -1.98 10.25
CA GLU A 100 11.12 -1.07 10.31
C GLU A 100 10.38 -1.00 8.94
N PRO A 101 9.06 -1.20 8.92
CA PRO A 101 8.27 -1.04 7.70
C PRO A 101 8.34 0.40 7.20
N THR A 102 8.32 0.59 5.88
CA THR A 102 8.23 1.92 5.28
C THR A 102 6.89 2.10 4.61
N LEU A 103 6.32 3.28 4.76
CA LEU A 103 5.08 3.68 4.11
C LEU A 103 5.39 4.89 3.24
N ASP A 104 5.13 4.78 1.94
CA ASP A 104 5.35 5.81 0.93
C ASP A 104 4.02 6.11 0.24
N TYR A 105 3.69 7.39 0.12
CA TYR A 105 2.40 7.85 -0.39
C TYR A 105 2.53 8.36 -1.82
N GLY A 106 1.45 8.20 -2.58
CA GLY A 106 1.30 8.77 -3.91
C GLY A 106 1.24 7.76 -5.04
N LEU A 107 0.82 8.28 -6.19
CA LEU A 107 0.80 7.58 -7.46
C LEU A 107 2.21 7.56 -8.05
N ARG A 108 2.60 6.40 -8.58
CA ARG A 108 3.85 6.21 -9.30
C ARG A 108 3.60 5.31 -10.51
N THR A 109 4.55 5.30 -11.45
CA THR A 109 4.56 4.32 -12.52
C THR A 109 5.01 2.95 -12.00
N ASP A 110 4.80 1.92 -12.81
CA ASP A 110 5.33 0.56 -12.60
C ASP A 110 6.85 0.56 -12.32
N ILE A 111 7.63 1.27 -13.13
CA ILE A 111 9.10 1.35 -13.01
C ILE A 111 9.49 2.02 -11.69
N ASP A 112 8.80 3.10 -11.32
CA ASP A 112 9.06 3.82 -10.07
C ASP A 112 8.75 2.95 -8.86
N TYR A 113 7.62 2.23 -8.86
CA TYR A 113 7.31 1.28 -7.78
C TYR A 113 8.36 0.19 -7.65
N LEU A 114 8.80 -0.41 -8.76
CA LEU A 114 9.87 -1.40 -8.75
C LEU A 114 11.19 -0.82 -8.22
N SER A 115 11.48 0.46 -8.50
CA SER A 115 12.65 1.15 -7.95
C SER A 115 12.55 1.31 -6.43
N VAL A 116 11.42 1.80 -5.93
CA VAL A 116 11.16 1.99 -4.49
C VAL A 116 11.23 0.67 -3.73
N VAL A 117 10.63 -0.40 -4.26
CA VAL A 117 10.73 -1.75 -3.72
C VAL A 117 12.21 -2.18 -3.67
N ARG A 118 12.92 -2.10 -4.79
CA ARG A 118 14.33 -2.49 -4.88
C ARG A 118 15.20 -1.75 -3.88
N GLU A 119 15.01 -0.43 -3.73
CA GLU A 119 15.77 0.39 -2.80
C GLU A 119 15.52 -0.01 -1.35
N TYR A 120 14.25 -0.20 -0.95
CA TYR A 120 13.93 -0.65 0.39
C TYR A 120 14.59 -1.99 0.68
N PHE A 121 14.40 -3.02 -0.16
CA PHE A 121 14.90 -4.37 0.13
C PHE A 121 16.41 -4.55 -0.05
N LYS A 122 17.12 -3.59 -0.68
CA LYS A 122 18.59 -3.57 -0.71
C LYS A 122 19.23 -3.02 0.57
N LYS A 123 18.56 -2.10 1.27
CA LYS A 123 19.07 -1.53 2.53
C LYS A 123 19.13 -2.64 3.58
N LYS A 124 20.32 -2.92 4.12
CA LYS A 124 20.51 -3.86 5.23
C LYS A 124 20.03 -3.26 6.54
#